data_AF-A0A927MMA3-F1
#
_entry.id   AF-A0A927MMA3-F1
#
_cell.length_a   1.000
_cell.length_b   1.000
_cell.length_c   1.000
_cell.angle_alpha   90.00
_cell.angle_beta   90.00
_cell.angle_gamma   90.00
#
_symmetry.space_group_name_H-M   'P 1'
#
loop_
_entity.id
_entity.type
_entity.pdbx_description
1 polymer ?
#
loop_
_entity_poly.entity_id
_entity_poly.type
_entity_poly.pdbx_seq_one_letter_code
_entity_poly.pdbx_strand_id
1 'polypeptide(L)'
;MRPTESLTVFTQQIGRGLRIADGKSHCVIIDLIGNYRNANLKMRVFTEDGQLPPSITSTTLDLPPTCAIQLDLAVINLLDEMQRKRSPRKQQLVEAFFELKTDLGYRPTYLEYHLKARADSRAVKQEFGSYIGLLAYAKELNDVELDTFDTYRQWIQEVNGTRMTKSYKMIVLQYMLSRGSANWLDAITAEEAAPYFYRYLTEKEYRMRTDLADKQSKGLRSYDEGRMATLIAKMPMEKWSASSKGLISYENGVFSIHVEASREQGEILYGWMEEVCAYRLHVYFERKGLRIG
;
A
#
# COMPACT_ATOMS: atom_id res chain seq x y z
N MET A 1 -33.68 -0.23 -5.41
CA MET A 1 -32.64 0.13 -4.42
C MET A 1 -31.29 -0.27 -5.00
N ARG A 2 -30.43 0.68 -5.37
CA ARG A 2 -29.06 0.37 -5.85
C ARG A 2 -28.07 0.91 -4.82
N PRO A 3 -27.05 0.15 -4.39
CA PRO A 3 -25.98 0.68 -3.56
C PRO A 3 -25.31 1.84 -4.30
N THR A 4 -25.23 3.02 -3.68
CA THR A 4 -24.51 4.16 -4.27
C THR A 4 -23.06 4.11 -3.83
N GLU A 5 -22.17 3.83 -4.77
CA GLU A 5 -20.72 3.70 -4.54
C GLU A 5 -19.94 4.97 -4.92
N SER A 6 -20.61 5.94 -5.54
CA SER A 6 -20.01 7.19 -6.02
C SER A 6 -20.82 8.41 -5.61
N LEU A 7 -20.13 9.43 -5.09
CA LEU A 7 -20.69 10.73 -4.73
C LEU A 7 -21.33 11.41 -5.95
N THR A 8 -20.67 11.34 -7.10
CA THR A 8 -21.15 11.94 -8.36
C THR A 8 -22.49 11.35 -8.79
N VAL A 9 -22.66 10.03 -8.70
CA VAL A 9 -23.92 9.37 -9.04
C VAL A 9 -25.02 9.78 -8.06
N PHE A 10 -24.69 9.91 -6.77
CA PHE A 10 -25.63 10.39 -5.75
C PHE A 10 -26.10 11.83 -6.01
N THR A 11 -25.16 12.75 -6.26
CA THR A 11 -25.48 14.15 -6.58
C THR A 11 -26.33 14.26 -7.85
N GLN A 12 -26.03 13.48 -8.88
CA GLN A 12 -26.85 13.45 -10.10
C GLN A 12 -28.27 12.93 -9.85
N GLN A 13 -28.43 11.94 -8.97
CA GLN A 13 -29.74 11.41 -8.59
C GLN A 13 -30.57 12.47 -7.84
N ILE A 14 -29.96 13.18 -6.88
CA ILE A 14 -30.59 14.30 -6.17
C ILE A 14 -30.96 15.42 -7.16
N GLY A 15 -30.05 15.79 -8.06
CA GLY A 15 -30.23 16.88 -9.01
C GLY A 15 -31.42 16.72 -9.95
N ARG A 16 -31.86 15.48 -10.24
CA ARG A 16 -33.09 15.22 -11.01
C ARG A 16 -34.34 15.72 -10.27
N GLY A 17 -34.35 15.57 -8.95
CA GLY A 17 -35.44 16.01 -8.08
C GLY A 17 -35.43 17.51 -7.78
N LEU A 18 -34.36 18.25 -8.07
CA LEU A 18 -34.24 19.67 -7.72
C LEU A 18 -34.74 20.65 -8.82
N ARG A 19 -35.20 20.13 -9.97
CA ARG A 19 -35.78 20.98 -11.02
C ARG A 19 -37.07 21.68 -10.54
N ILE A 20 -37.20 22.96 -10.88
CA ILE A 20 -38.39 23.78 -10.64
C ILE A 20 -39.53 23.30 -11.55
N ALA A 21 -40.73 23.19 -10.99
CA ALA A 21 -41.93 22.81 -11.72
C ALA A 21 -43.16 23.46 -11.05
N ASP A 22 -44.17 23.82 -11.85
CA ASP A 22 -45.40 24.42 -11.33
C ASP A 22 -46.12 23.46 -10.38
N GLY A 23 -46.62 24.00 -9.26
CA GLY A 23 -47.30 23.24 -8.22
C GLY A 23 -46.38 22.45 -7.28
N LYS A 24 -45.06 22.51 -7.45
CA LYS A 24 -44.08 21.82 -6.60
C LYS A 24 -43.47 22.77 -5.57
N SER A 25 -43.83 22.60 -4.29
CA SER A 25 -43.30 23.40 -3.20
C SER A 25 -41.95 22.93 -2.67
N HIS A 26 -41.66 21.62 -2.72
CA HIS A 26 -40.41 21.02 -2.24
C HIS A 26 -40.14 19.66 -2.90
N CYS A 27 -38.91 19.14 -2.75
CA CYS A 27 -38.56 17.77 -3.14
C CYS A 27 -38.22 16.96 -1.90
N VAL A 28 -38.94 15.87 -1.65
CA VAL A 28 -38.62 14.93 -0.57
C VAL A 28 -37.76 13.81 -1.13
N ILE A 29 -36.59 13.58 -0.52
CA ILE A 29 -35.67 12.51 -0.87
C ILE A 29 -35.66 11.53 0.30
N ILE A 30 -36.08 10.29 0.05
CA ILE A 30 -36.06 9.22 1.04
C ILE A 30 -34.98 8.22 0.62
N ASP A 31 -33.89 8.18 1.37
CA ASP A 31 -32.83 7.20 1.20
C ASP A 31 -32.98 6.11 2.26
N LEU A 32 -33.44 4.93 1.83
CA LEU A 32 -33.49 3.74 2.68
C LEU A 32 -32.08 3.14 2.72
N ILE A 33 -31.27 3.61 3.68
CA ILE A 33 -29.86 3.25 3.83
C ILE A 33 -29.73 1.78 4.29
N GLY A 34 -29.85 0.84 3.35
CA GLY A 34 -29.57 -0.58 3.59
C GLY A 34 -28.07 -0.92 3.64
N ASN A 35 -27.22 -0.01 3.14
CA ASN A 35 -25.77 -0.17 3.15
C ASN A 35 -25.10 1.02 3.85
N TYR A 36 -25.17 0.95 5.18
CA TYR A 36 -24.56 1.82 6.18
C TYR A 36 -23.08 2.20 5.93
N ARG A 37 -22.32 1.37 5.20
CA ARG A 37 -20.89 1.59 4.91
C ARG A 37 -20.58 2.87 4.13
N ASN A 38 -21.52 3.38 3.33
CA ASN A 38 -21.31 4.55 2.47
C ASN A 38 -22.07 5.80 2.96
N ALA A 39 -22.67 5.76 4.16
CA ALA A 39 -23.41 6.89 4.72
C ALA A 39 -22.51 8.14 4.84
N ASN A 40 -21.28 8.00 5.35
CA ASN A 40 -20.30 9.09 5.39
C ASN A 40 -20.08 9.75 4.02
N LEU A 41 -19.91 8.96 2.95
CA LEU A 41 -19.66 9.52 1.62
C LEU A 41 -20.84 10.40 1.16
N LYS A 42 -22.07 9.92 1.33
CA LYS A 42 -23.29 10.66 0.94
C LYS A 42 -23.46 11.97 1.71
N MET A 43 -23.12 11.97 3.00
CA MET A 43 -23.24 13.17 3.84
C MET A 43 -22.33 14.33 3.37
N ARG A 44 -21.23 14.03 2.65
CA ARG A 44 -20.33 15.04 2.08
C ARG A 44 -20.98 15.89 0.98
N VAL A 45 -22.11 15.47 0.40
CA VAL A 45 -22.86 16.32 -0.56
C VAL A 45 -23.41 17.58 0.12
N PHE A 46 -23.64 17.49 1.43
CA PHE A 46 -24.31 18.52 2.20
C PHE A 46 -23.33 19.39 3.00
N THR A 47 -22.03 19.33 2.68
CA THR A 47 -21.00 20.19 3.29
C THR A 47 -20.23 20.93 2.21
N GLU A 48 -19.96 22.22 2.41
CA GLU A 48 -19.37 23.09 1.38
C GLU A 48 -17.94 22.69 0.99
N ASP A 49 -17.14 22.27 1.97
CA ASP A 49 -15.76 21.80 1.79
C ASP A 49 -15.68 20.29 1.51
N GLY A 50 -16.83 19.62 1.45
CA GLY A 50 -16.92 18.17 1.36
C GLY A 50 -16.26 17.46 2.54
N GLN A 51 -16.02 18.10 3.68
CA GLN A 51 -15.58 17.44 4.91
C GLN A 51 -16.77 17.20 5.83
N LEU A 52 -16.71 16.14 6.63
CA LEU A 52 -17.75 15.89 7.63
C LEU A 52 -17.31 16.51 8.95
N PRO A 53 -18.24 17.14 9.69
CA PRO A 53 -17.95 17.59 11.03
C PRO A 53 -17.55 16.41 11.93
N PRO A 54 -16.78 16.67 13.00
CA PRO A 54 -16.29 15.64 13.92
C PRO A 54 -17.42 14.85 14.63
N SER A 55 -18.63 15.43 14.71
CA SER A 55 -19.84 14.71 15.10
C SER A 55 -20.97 15.06 14.13
N ILE A 56 -21.69 14.05 13.66
CA ILE A 56 -22.78 14.20 12.69
C ILE A 56 -24.11 14.09 13.44
N THR A 57 -24.74 15.23 13.68
CA THR A 57 -26.13 15.34 14.13
C THR A 57 -26.95 16.06 13.06
N SER A 58 -28.27 16.05 13.17
CA SER A 58 -29.16 16.80 12.26
C SER A 58 -28.88 18.31 12.25
N THR A 59 -28.15 18.83 13.24
CA THR A 59 -27.83 20.25 13.42
C THR A 59 -26.38 20.62 13.09
N THR A 60 -25.49 19.67 12.81
CA THR A 60 -24.07 19.98 12.53
C THR A 60 -23.74 20.15 11.04
N LEU A 61 -24.71 19.95 10.15
CA LEU A 61 -24.55 20.18 8.72
C LEU A 61 -24.99 21.62 8.40
N ASP A 62 -24.10 22.38 7.75
CA ASP A 62 -24.37 23.75 7.34
C ASP A 62 -25.27 23.76 6.10
N LEU A 63 -26.57 23.60 6.33
CA LEU A 63 -27.58 23.52 5.27
C LEU A 63 -28.18 24.90 4.96
N PRO A 64 -28.53 25.17 3.69
CA PRO A 64 -29.30 26.35 3.35
C PRO A 64 -30.62 26.43 4.16
N PRO A 65 -31.14 27.64 4.45
CA PRO A 65 -32.32 27.81 5.32
C PRO A 65 -33.60 27.11 4.83
N THR A 66 -33.66 26.77 3.55
CA THR A 66 -34.80 26.11 2.89
C THR A 66 -34.68 24.59 2.85
N CYS A 67 -33.59 24.03 3.39
CA CYS A 67 -33.30 22.60 3.38
C CYS A 67 -33.37 22.02 4.80
N ALA A 68 -33.87 20.80 4.91
CA ALA A 68 -33.86 20.04 6.16
C ALA A 68 -33.41 18.60 5.89
N ILE A 69 -32.58 18.06 6.79
CA ILE A 69 -32.18 16.66 6.78
C ILE A 69 -32.57 16.02 8.10
N GLN A 70 -33.26 14.89 8.02
CA GLN A 70 -33.59 14.07 9.16
C GLN A 70 -32.85 12.74 9.06
N LEU A 71 -32.03 12.43 10.05
CA LEU A 71 -31.30 11.17 10.16
C LEU A 71 -31.92 10.31 11.25
N ASP A 72 -32.02 9.01 11.01
CA ASP A 72 -32.37 8.04 12.03
C ASP A 72 -31.27 7.97 13.11
N LEU A 73 -31.64 7.75 14.37
CA LEU A 73 -30.71 7.61 15.48
C LEU A 73 -29.70 6.46 15.26
N ALA A 74 -30.11 5.37 14.61
CA ALA A 74 -29.21 4.28 14.23
C ALA A 74 -28.14 4.73 13.23
N VAL A 75 -28.50 5.62 12.30
CA VAL A 75 -27.56 6.21 11.33
C VAL A 75 -26.60 7.17 12.03
N ILE A 76 -27.09 8.02 12.93
CA ILE A 76 -26.26 8.94 13.73
C ILE A 76 -25.22 8.16 14.55
N ASN A 77 -25.65 7.15 15.31
CA ASN A 77 -24.77 6.34 16.15
C ASN A 77 -23.69 5.62 15.34
N LEU A 78 -24.05 5.07 14.20
CA LEU A 78 -23.10 4.44 13.28
C LEU A 78 -22.08 5.46 12.75
N LEU A 79 -22.54 6.62 12.27
CA LEU A 79 -21.66 7.66 11.73
C LEU A 79 -20.66 8.12 12.79
N ASP A 80 -21.11 8.29 14.03
CA ASP A 80 -20.26 8.66 15.16
C ASP A 80 -19.27 7.54 15.52
N GLU A 81 -19.69 6.27 15.50
CA GLU A 81 -18.79 5.13 15.70
C GLU A 81 -17.74 5.01 14.58
N MET A 82 -18.13 5.29 13.34
CA MET A 82 -17.22 5.31 12.19
C MET A 82 -16.20 6.46 12.27
N GLN A 83 -16.57 7.63 12.81
CA GLN A 83 -15.65 8.74 13.04
C GLN A 83 -14.71 8.44 14.22
N ARG A 84 -15.23 7.90 15.33
CA ARG A 84 -14.43 7.51 16.50
C ARG A 84 -13.40 6.41 16.19
N LYS A 85 -13.71 5.49 15.26
CA LYS A 85 -12.77 4.44 14.81
C LYS A 85 -11.69 4.94 13.84
N ARG A 86 -11.73 6.20 13.38
CA ARG A 86 -10.70 6.77 12.50
C ARG A 86 -9.56 7.37 13.30
N SER A 87 -8.36 6.81 13.12
CA SER A 87 -7.12 7.46 13.59
C SER A 87 -6.83 8.69 12.71
N PRO A 88 -6.60 9.88 13.29
CA PRO A 88 -6.21 11.07 12.52
C PRO A 88 -5.01 10.83 11.60
N ARG A 89 -4.06 9.99 12.04
CA ARG A 89 -2.87 9.64 11.26
C ARG A 89 -3.20 8.75 10.05
N LYS A 90 -4.17 7.85 10.16
CA LYS A 90 -4.66 7.05 9.02
C LYS A 90 -5.28 7.94 7.96
N GLN A 91 -6.08 8.91 8.40
CA GLN A 91 -6.76 9.84 7.51
C GLN A 91 -5.75 10.70 6.73
N GLN A 92 -4.77 11.28 7.41
CA GLN A 92 -3.71 12.07 6.75
C GLN A 92 -2.95 11.28 5.67
N LEU A 93 -2.65 10.00 5.92
CA LEU A 93 -1.99 9.14 4.93
C LEU A 93 -2.88 8.84 3.72
N VAL A 94 -4.17 8.66 3.94
CA VAL A 94 -5.14 8.42 2.86
C VAL A 94 -5.41 9.69 2.06
N GLU A 95 -5.52 10.84 2.71
CA GLU A 95 -5.66 12.15 2.06
C GLU A 95 -4.45 12.45 1.18
N ALA A 96 -3.23 12.31 1.72
CA ALA A 96 -2.00 12.50 0.94
C ALA A 96 -1.90 11.55 -0.26
N PHE A 97 -2.46 10.34 -0.16
CA PHE A 97 -2.54 9.41 -1.29
C PHE A 97 -3.50 9.93 -2.37
N PHE A 98 -4.71 10.38 -2.01
CA PHE A 98 -5.69 10.88 -2.96
C PHE A 98 -5.27 12.21 -3.61
N GLU A 99 -4.62 13.09 -2.86
CA GLU A 99 -3.98 14.30 -3.39
C GLU A 99 -2.96 13.93 -4.47
N LEU A 100 -2.00 13.05 -4.15
CA LEU A 100 -0.99 12.63 -5.11
C LEU A 100 -1.59 11.91 -6.33
N LYS A 101 -2.59 11.05 -6.11
CA LYS A 101 -3.30 10.37 -7.20
C LYS A 101 -3.98 11.38 -8.13
N THR A 102 -4.54 12.45 -7.58
CA THR A 102 -5.15 13.54 -8.36
C THR A 102 -4.11 14.27 -9.19
N ASP A 103 -2.96 14.59 -8.60
CA ASP A 103 -1.86 15.28 -9.28
C ASP A 103 -1.23 14.44 -10.40
N LEU A 104 -1.11 13.12 -10.21
CA LEU A 104 -0.52 12.20 -11.19
C LEU A 104 -1.51 11.74 -12.26
N GLY A 105 -2.82 11.71 -11.95
CA GLY A 105 -3.86 11.16 -12.82
C GLY A 105 -3.93 9.63 -12.86
N TYR A 106 -3.10 8.93 -12.07
CA TYR A 106 -3.09 7.47 -11.92
C TYR A 106 -2.77 7.06 -10.48
N ARG A 107 -2.99 5.79 -10.13
CA ARG A 107 -2.68 5.24 -8.80
C ARG A 107 -1.14 5.29 -8.59
N PRO A 108 -0.61 6.08 -7.64
CA PRO A 108 0.82 6.14 -7.42
C PRO A 108 1.37 4.77 -6.99
N THR A 109 2.60 4.48 -7.39
CA THR A 109 3.36 3.35 -6.81
C THR A 109 3.79 3.68 -5.38
N TYR A 110 4.20 2.66 -4.62
CA TYR A 110 4.67 2.91 -3.25
C TYR A 110 5.91 3.85 -3.21
N LEU A 111 6.81 3.72 -4.17
CA LEU A 111 7.98 4.59 -4.26
C LEU A 111 7.58 6.03 -4.61
N GLU A 112 6.63 6.23 -5.53
CA GLU A 112 6.13 7.57 -5.84
C GLU A 112 5.42 8.20 -4.65
N TYR A 113 4.61 7.42 -3.92
CA TYR A 113 3.99 7.89 -2.69
C TYR A 113 5.06 8.38 -1.69
N HIS A 114 6.15 7.63 -1.51
CA HIS A 114 7.25 8.04 -0.64
C HIS A 114 7.94 9.33 -1.10
N LEU A 115 8.16 9.49 -2.40
CA LEU A 115 8.92 10.62 -2.95
C LEU A 115 8.11 11.90 -3.12
N LYS A 116 6.79 11.76 -3.37
CA LYS A 116 5.95 12.87 -3.83
C LYS A 116 4.77 13.17 -2.90
N ALA A 117 4.32 12.24 -2.08
CA ALA A 117 3.20 12.50 -1.17
C ALA A 117 3.64 13.41 -0.02
N ARG A 118 2.72 14.25 0.45
CA ARG A 118 2.95 15.16 1.59
C ARG A 118 2.75 14.46 2.93
N ALA A 119 3.20 13.22 3.06
CA ALA A 119 3.07 12.43 4.28
C ALA A 119 4.23 11.43 4.45
N ASP A 120 4.54 11.09 5.70
CA ASP A 120 5.61 10.13 5.99
C ASP A 120 5.18 8.69 5.63
N SER A 121 5.69 8.19 4.51
CA SER A 121 5.44 6.82 4.05
C SER A 121 5.87 5.74 5.05
N ARG A 122 6.74 6.05 6.02
CA ARG A 122 7.14 5.09 7.06
C ARG A 122 5.99 4.76 8.01
N ALA A 123 5.04 5.69 8.17
CA ALA A 123 3.82 5.48 8.95
C ALA A 123 2.88 4.47 8.28
N VAL A 124 2.94 4.31 6.95
CA VAL A 124 2.06 3.38 6.20
C VAL A 124 2.16 1.95 6.74
N LYS A 125 3.38 1.47 6.99
CA LYS A 125 3.59 0.14 7.60
C LYS A 125 2.93 0.04 8.98
N GLN A 126 3.04 1.08 9.81
CA GLN A 126 2.53 1.06 11.18
C GLN A 126 0.99 1.04 11.19
N GLU A 127 0.37 1.82 10.32
CA GLU A 127 -1.07 2.03 10.30
C GLU A 127 -1.82 0.97 9.48
N PHE A 128 -1.24 0.50 8.38
CA PHE A 128 -1.89 -0.38 7.40
C PHE A 128 -1.19 -1.73 7.19
N GLY A 129 -0.02 -1.95 7.79
CA GLY A 129 0.80 -3.15 7.63
C GLY A 129 1.62 -3.16 6.33
N SER A 130 1.08 -2.65 5.23
CA SER A 130 1.76 -2.50 3.93
C SER A 130 1.13 -1.38 3.10
N TYR A 131 1.78 -0.99 2.00
CA TYR A 131 1.19 -0.05 1.04
C TYR A 131 -0.08 -0.61 0.40
N ILE A 132 -0.10 -1.90 0.08
CA ILE A 132 -1.28 -2.59 -0.43
C ILE A 132 -2.41 -2.56 0.63
N GLY A 133 -2.06 -2.63 1.92
CA GLY A 133 -3.03 -2.42 3.00
C GLY A 133 -3.61 -1.00 3.05
N LEU A 134 -2.83 0.02 2.67
CA LEU A 134 -3.34 1.39 2.48
C LEU A 134 -4.30 1.45 1.29
N LEU A 135 -3.95 0.83 0.16
CA LEU A 135 -4.83 0.76 -1.01
C LEU A 135 -6.15 0.04 -0.68
N ALA A 136 -6.09 -1.08 0.02
CA ALA A 136 -7.26 -1.83 0.48
C ALA A 136 -8.15 -0.95 1.38
N TYR A 137 -7.54 -0.24 2.34
CA TYR A 137 -8.27 0.67 3.23
C TYR A 137 -8.89 1.85 2.49
N ALA A 138 -8.20 2.40 1.49
CA ALA A 138 -8.67 3.47 0.63
C ALA A 138 -9.73 3.01 -0.40
N LYS A 139 -10.08 1.71 -0.42
CA LYS A 139 -10.98 1.08 -1.41
C LYS A 139 -10.48 1.25 -2.84
N GLU A 140 -9.17 1.20 -3.01
CA GLU A 140 -8.52 1.34 -4.31
C GLU A 140 -8.32 0.00 -4.99
N LEU A 141 -8.41 -1.12 -4.28
CA LEU A 141 -8.28 -2.46 -4.84
C LEU A 141 -9.60 -2.92 -5.49
N ASN A 142 -9.53 -3.54 -6.66
CA ASN A 142 -10.66 -4.28 -7.24
C ASN A 142 -10.88 -5.63 -6.50
N ASP A 143 -11.93 -6.37 -6.86
CA ASP A 143 -12.31 -7.60 -6.14
C ASP A 143 -11.21 -8.68 -6.16
N VAL A 144 -10.54 -8.87 -7.31
CA VAL A 144 -9.44 -9.85 -7.46
C VAL A 144 -8.20 -9.40 -6.68
N GLU A 145 -7.88 -8.11 -6.73
CA GLU A 145 -6.82 -7.51 -5.92
C GLU A 145 -7.13 -7.69 -4.42
N LEU A 146 -8.35 -7.45 -3.98
CA LEU A 146 -8.72 -7.58 -2.57
C LEU A 146 -8.56 -9.04 -2.08
N ASP A 147 -9.03 -9.99 -2.86
CA ASP A 147 -8.86 -11.43 -2.59
C ASP A 147 -7.37 -11.84 -2.58
N THR A 148 -6.59 -11.33 -3.54
CA THR A 148 -5.12 -11.53 -3.58
C THR A 148 -4.46 -10.97 -2.32
N PHE A 149 -4.84 -9.76 -1.89
CA PHE A 149 -4.28 -9.14 -0.70
C PHE A 149 -4.61 -9.93 0.57
N ASP A 150 -5.84 -10.42 0.70
CA ASP A 150 -6.26 -11.21 1.85
C ASP A 150 -5.55 -12.56 1.90
N THR A 151 -5.42 -13.23 0.76
CA THR A 151 -4.73 -14.52 0.62
C THR A 151 -3.23 -14.40 0.95
N TYR A 152 -2.54 -13.41 0.39
CA TYR A 152 -1.08 -13.26 0.53
C TYR A 152 -0.65 -12.23 1.57
N ARG A 153 -1.56 -11.84 2.46
CA ARG A 153 -1.33 -10.79 3.47
C ARG A 153 -0.05 -10.98 4.26
N GLN A 154 0.22 -12.21 4.70
CA GLN A 154 1.40 -12.53 5.51
C GLN A 154 2.70 -12.32 4.72
N TRP A 155 2.73 -12.78 3.46
CA TRP A 155 3.87 -12.60 2.56
C TRP A 155 4.13 -11.12 2.26
N ILE A 156 3.08 -10.37 1.91
CA ILE A 156 3.17 -8.94 1.62
C ILE A 156 3.72 -8.18 2.84
N GLN A 157 3.26 -8.53 4.04
CA GLN A 157 3.75 -7.94 5.29
C GLN A 157 5.18 -8.35 5.63
N GLU A 158 5.61 -9.58 5.33
CA GLU A 158 6.99 -10.01 5.50
C GLU A 158 7.92 -9.18 4.61
N VAL A 159 7.65 -9.09 3.30
CA VAL A 159 8.50 -8.32 2.37
C VAL A 159 8.52 -6.84 2.75
N ASN A 160 7.35 -6.24 3.00
CA ASN A 160 7.24 -4.84 3.41
C ASN A 160 7.90 -4.58 4.78
N GLY A 161 7.94 -5.59 5.66
CA GLY A 161 8.23 -5.45 7.06
C GLY A 161 9.61 -5.92 7.51
N THR A 162 10.27 -6.80 6.75
CA THR A 162 11.47 -7.53 7.17
C THR A 162 12.60 -6.58 7.56
N ARG A 163 13.39 -6.91 8.57
CA ARG A 163 14.49 -6.03 9.04
C ARG A 163 15.64 -6.04 8.04
N MET A 164 16.17 -4.85 7.71
CA MET A 164 17.33 -4.68 6.84
C MET A 164 18.47 -3.94 7.54
N THR A 165 19.54 -4.66 7.86
CA THR A 165 20.84 -4.07 8.25
C THR A 165 21.69 -3.73 7.03
N LYS A 166 21.56 -4.54 5.98
CA LYS A 166 22.07 -4.42 4.61
C LYS A 166 20.90 -4.55 3.63
N SER A 167 21.06 -4.11 2.39
CA SER A 167 20.02 -4.21 1.35
C SER A 167 19.81 -5.64 0.81
N TYR A 168 20.65 -6.59 1.24
CA TYR A 168 20.81 -7.93 0.67
C TYR A 168 19.51 -8.70 0.46
N LYS A 169 18.59 -8.72 1.44
CA LYS A 169 17.28 -9.40 1.29
C LYS A 169 16.50 -8.89 0.08
N MET A 170 16.47 -7.56 -0.11
CA MET A 170 15.75 -6.98 -1.24
C MET A 170 16.50 -7.15 -2.55
N ILE A 171 17.83 -7.25 -2.56
CA ILE A 171 18.58 -7.58 -3.79
C ILE A 171 18.27 -9.00 -4.24
N VAL A 172 18.22 -9.97 -3.32
CA VAL A 172 17.81 -11.35 -3.66
C VAL A 172 16.38 -11.38 -4.18
N LEU A 173 15.44 -10.68 -3.53
CA LEU A 173 14.08 -10.57 -4.05
C LEU A 173 14.05 -9.88 -5.43
N GLN A 174 14.83 -8.83 -5.64
CA GLN A 174 14.90 -8.13 -6.93
C GLN A 174 15.46 -9.03 -8.03
N TYR A 175 16.47 -9.84 -7.72
CA TYR A 175 16.96 -10.87 -8.64
C TYR A 175 15.85 -11.87 -8.98
N MET A 176 15.15 -12.40 -7.98
CA MET A 176 14.03 -13.32 -8.19
C MET A 176 12.96 -12.69 -9.10
N LEU A 177 12.55 -11.45 -8.82
CA LEU A 177 11.60 -10.68 -9.65
C LEU A 177 12.11 -10.44 -11.08
N SER A 178 13.41 -10.26 -11.28
CA SER A 178 13.98 -10.05 -12.62
C SER A 178 13.79 -11.23 -13.59
N ARG A 179 13.38 -12.41 -13.09
CA ARG A 179 13.02 -13.59 -13.90
C ARG A 179 11.60 -13.53 -14.48
N GLY A 180 10.85 -12.48 -14.18
CA GLY A 180 9.51 -12.20 -14.70
C GLY A 180 8.39 -12.81 -13.86
N SER A 181 7.16 -12.39 -14.16
CA SER A 181 5.95 -12.75 -13.39
C SER A 181 5.66 -14.24 -13.31
N ALA A 182 6.10 -15.02 -14.31
CA ALA A 182 5.89 -16.47 -14.34
C ALA A 182 6.85 -17.25 -13.42
N ASN A 183 8.08 -16.77 -13.25
CA ASN A 183 9.19 -17.57 -12.68
C ASN A 183 9.80 -16.96 -11.43
N TRP A 184 9.32 -15.81 -10.96
CA TRP A 184 9.96 -15.12 -9.83
C TRP A 184 9.86 -15.91 -8.52
N LEU A 185 8.86 -16.79 -8.36
CA LEU A 185 8.69 -17.66 -7.19
C LEU A 185 9.55 -18.93 -7.24
N ASP A 186 10.15 -19.26 -8.39
CA ASP A 186 10.98 -20.46 -8.53
C ASP A 186 12.14 -20.41 -7.55
N ALA A 187 12.55 -21.55 -7.01
CA ALA A 187 13.68 -21.59 -6.10
C ALA A 187 14.97 -21.13 -6.80
N ILE A 188 15.95 -20.65 -6.03
CA ILE A 188 17.26 -20.22 -6.52
C ILE A 188 18.39 -20.70 -5.62
N THR A 189 19.60 -20.79 -6.17
CA THR A 189 20.83 -20.94 -5.39
C THR A 189 21.54 -19.60 -5.19
N ALA A 190 22.53 -19.59 -4.28
CA ALA A 190 23.34 -18.40 -4.04
C ALA A 190 24.24 -18.06 -5.24
N GLU A 191 24.70 -19.08 -5.96
CA GLU A 191 25.51 -18.98 -7.18
C GLU A 191 24.73 -18.29 -8.30
N GLU A 192 23.47 -18.70 -8.51
CA GLU A 192 22.60 -18.09 -9.53
C GLU A 192 22.38 -16.59 -9.27
N ALA A 193 22.23 -16.20 -7.99
CA ALA A 193 22.04 -14.81 -7.61
C ALA A 193 23.34 -13.98 -7.63
N ALA A 194 24.51 -14.61 -7.53
CA ALA A 194 25.79 -13.93 -7.29
C ALA A 194 26.16 -12.88 -8.36
N PRO A 195 26.04 -13.15 -9.68
CA PRO A 195 26.35 -12.14 -10.71
C PRO A 195 25.45 -10.91 -10.62
N TYR A 196 24.13 -11.12 -10.44
CA TYR A 196 23.15 -10.04 -10.34
C TYR A 196 23.42 -9.20 -9.09
N PHE A 197 23.64 -9.87 -7.96
CA PHE A 197 23.86 -9.25 -6.66
C PHE A 197 25.12 -8.38 -6.64
N TYR A 198 26.23 -8.90 -7.16
CA TYR A 198 27.47 -8.14 -7.32
C TYR A 198 27.28 -6.92 -8.21
N ARG A 199 26.67 -7.10 -9.39
CA ARG A 199 26.41 -6.01 -10.33
C ARG A 199 25.58 -4.91 -9.69
N TYR A 200 24.48 -5.26 -9.01
CA TYR A 200 23.61 -4.28 -8.36
C TYR A 200 24.34 -3.41 -7.32
N LEU A 201 25.18 -4.04 -6.50
CA LEU A 201 25.94 -3.35 -5.45
C LEU A 201 27.06 -2.46 -6.01
N THR A 202 27.69 -2.87 -7.10
CA THR A 202 28.86 -2.18 -7.67
C THR A 202 28.50 -1.16 -8.75
N GLU A 203 27.31 -1.25 -9.35
CA GLU A 203 26.83 -0.32 -10.38
C GLU A 203 26.78 1.14 -9.89
N LYS A 204 26.45 1.36 -8.62
CA LYS A 204 26.39 2.70 -8.02
C LYS A 204 27.31 2.78 -6.82
N GLU A 205 28.18 3.78 -6.82
CA GLU A 205 29.22 3.93 -5.80
C GLU A 205 28.64 4.04 -4.37
N TYR A 206 27.52 4.74 -4.19
CA TYR A 206 26.88 4.87 -2.88
C TYR A 206 26.38 3.52 -2.33
N ARG A 207 25.93 2.59 -3.20
CA ARG A 207 25.50 1.25 -2.78
C ARG A 207 26.69 0.43 -2.30
N MET A 208 27.76 0.42 -3.11
CA MET A 208 29.02 -0.25 -2.79
C MET A 208 29.62 0.27 -1.48
N ARG A 209 29.70 1.59 -1.31
CA ARG A 209 30.23 2.21 -0.07
C ARG A 209 29.35 1.90 1.14
N THR A 210 28.03 1.80 0.98
CA THR A 210 27.13 1.53 2.11
C THR A 210 27.19 0.06 2.56
N ASP A 211 27.10 -0.86 1.60
CA ASP A 211 26.92 -2.28 1.91
C ASP A 211 28.21 -3.09 1.86
N LEU A 212 29.26 -2.62 1.17
CA LEU A 212 30.59 -3.26 1.11
C LEU A 212 31.69 -2.43 1.80
N ALA A 213 31.34 -1.64 2.83
CA ALA A 213 32.31 -0.85 3.61
C ALA A 213 33.04 -1.65 4.71
N ASP A 214 32.42 -2.68 5.27
CA ASP A 214 32.99 -3.42 6.38
C ASP A 214 34.20 -4.27 5.97
N LYS A 215 35.07 -4.58 6.95
CA LYS A 215 36.32 -5.30 6.70
C LYS A 215 36.12 -6.65 6.00
N GLN A 216 35.00 -7.33 6.27
CA GLN A 216 34.66 -8.62 5.64
C GLN A 216 34.25 -8.44 4.16
N SER A 217 33.55 -7.36 3.85
CA SER A 217 32.98 -7.12 2.51
C SER A 217 33.89 -6.29 1.59
N LYS A 218 34.95 -5.65 2.10
CA LYS A 218 35.91 -4.90 1.27
C LYS A 218 36.58 -5.75 0.19
N GLY A 219 36.84 -7.03 0.48
CA GLY A 219 37.41 -7.99 -0.46
C GLY A 219 36.46 -8.42 -1.59
N LEU A 220 35.18 -8.04 -1.52
CA LEU A 220 34.15 -8.32 -2.53
C LEU A 220 33.93 -7.16 -3.50
N ARG A 221 34.82 -6.15 -3.50
CA ARG A 221 34.79 -5.07 -4.51
C ARG A 221 35.34 -5.51 -5.86
N SER A 222 36.14 -6.57 -5.88
CA SER A 222 36.49 -7.34 -7.06
C SER A 222 35.57 -8.56 -7.13
N TYR A 223 35.07 -8.88 -8.32
CA TYR A 223 34.17 -10.02 -8.47
C TYR A 223 34.89 -11.34 -8.18
N ASP A 224 34.31 -12.11 -7.26
CA ASP A 224 34.67 -13.48 -6.92
C ASP A 224 33.35 -14.20 -6.64
N GLU A 225 32.95 -15.07 -7.58
CA GLU A 225 31.65 -15.73 -7.54
C GLU A 225 31.49 -16.59 -6.30
N GLY A 226 32.51 -17.39 -5.95
CA GLY A 226 32.44 -18.28 -4.79
C GLY A 226 32.32 -17.53 -3.47
N ARG A 227 33.08 -16.43 -3.30
CA ARG A 227 32.94 -15.59 -2.10
C ARG A 227 31.61 -14.84 -2.07
N MET A 228 31.09 -14.41 -3.23
CA MET A 228 29.79 -13.75 -3.32
C MET A 228 28.65 -14.72 -3.01
N ALA A 229 28.66 -15.93 -3.57
CA ALA A 229 27.70 -16.99 -3.24
C ALA A 229 27.76 -17.34 -1.75
N THR A 230 28.96 -17.49 -1.18
CA THR A 230 29.14 -17.71 0.27
C THR A 230 28.52 -16.59 1.11
N LEU A 231 28.70 -15.32 0.68
CA LEU A 231 28.07 -14.18 1.34
C LEU A 231 26.55 -14.30 1.28
N ILE A 232 25.97 -14.51 0.10
CA ILE A 232 24.52 -14.57 -0.16
C ILE A 232 23.86 -15.72 0.61
N ALA A 233 24.48 -16.91 0.61
CA ALA A 233 24.05 -18.07 1.37
C ALA A 233 23.92 -17.73 2.86
N LYS A 234 25.01 -17.23 3.45
CA LYS A 234 25.04 -16.84 4.88
C LYS A 234 24.10 -15.67 5.17
N MET A 235 24.06 -14.68 4.28
CA MET A 235 23.21 -13.49 4.32
C MET A 235 22.97 -12.94 2.90
N PRO A 236 21.72 -12.96 2.39
CA PRO A 236 20.51 -12.96 3.19
C PRO A 236 19.83 -14.32 3.36
N MET A 237 20.19 -15.38 2.61
CA MET A 237 19.34 -16.57 2.46
C MET A 237 19.05 -17.28 3.79
N GLU A 238 20.07 -17.72 4.52
CA GLU A 238 19.91 -18.34 5.85
C GLU A 238 19.16 -17.43 6.84
N LYS A 239 19.55 -16.15 6.91
CA LYS A 239 18.95 -15.22 7.88
C LYS A 239 17.51 -14.86 7.56
N TRP A 240 17.15 -14.81 6.28
CA TRP A 240 15.78 -14.53 5.89
C TRP A 240 14.90 -15.74 6.15
N SER A 241 15.33 -16.93 5.73
CA SER A 241 14.67 -18.21 6.06
C SER A 241 14.36 -18.29 7.56
N ALA A 242 15.38 -18.11 8.43
CA ALA A 242 15.22 -18.17 9.88
C ALA A 242 14.30 -17.10 10.49
N SER A 243 14.08 -15.96 9.82
CA SER A 243 13.23 -14.86 10.34
C SER A 243 11.84 -14.78 9.70
N SER A 244 11.60 -15.54 8.62
CA SER A 244 10.38 -15.45 7.79
C SER A 244 9.16 -16.22 8.33
N LYS A 245 9.30 -16.91 9.47
CA LYS A 245 8.24 -17.73 10.09
C LYS A 245 7.66 -18.79 9.14
N GLY A 246 8.51 -19.40 8.32
CA GLY A 246 8.12 -20.49 7.41
C GLY A 246 7.66 -20.03 6.02
N LEU A 247 7.60 -18.72 5.75
CA LEU A 247 7.29 -18.19 4.41
C LEU A 247 8.46 -18.38 3.42
N ILE A 248 9.68 -18.54 3.94
CA ILE A 248 10.89 -18.76 3.16
C ILE A 248 11.66 -19.91 3.81
N SER A 249 12.22 -20.79 2.98
CA SER A 249 13.18 -21.81 3.40
C SER A 249 14.53 -21.62 2.71
N TYR A 250 15.57 -22.14 3.36
CA TYR A 250 16.91 -22.26 2.78
C TYR A 250 17.50 -23.58 3.26
N GLU A 251 17.42 -24.60 2.41
CA GLU A 251 17.77 -25.98 2.72
C GLU A 251 18.58 -26.57 1.57
N ASN A 252 19.67 -27.30 1.90
CA ASN A 252 20.55 -27.92 0.90
C ASN A 252 21.04 -26.97 -0.21
N GLY A 253 21.26 -25.70 0.12
CA GLY A 253 21.72 -24.67 -0.83
C GLY A 253 20.63 -24.04 -1.69
N VAL A 254 19.36 -24.40 -1.48
CA VAL A 254 18.21 -23.93 -2.26
C VAL A 254 17.37 -22.97 -1.43
N PHE A 255 17.14 -21.76 -1.95
CA PHE A 255 16.29 -20.74 -1.37
C PHE A 255 14.93 -20.72 -2.04
N SER A 256 13.86 -20.90 -1.26
CA SER A 256 12.49 -21.03 -1.76
C SER A 256 11.53 -20.09 -1.04
N ILE A 257 10.59 -19.51 -1.78
CA ILE A 257 9.46 -18.74 -1.24
C ILE A 257 8.24 -19.67 -1.25
N HIS A 258 7.59 -19.83 -0.11
CA HIS A 258 6.40 -20.68 0.05
C HIS A 258 5.13 -19.87 -0.19
N VAL A 259 4.93 -19.49 -1.44
CA VAL A 259 3.73 -18.81 -1.92
C VAL A 259 3.23 -19.55 -3.16
N GLU A 260 2.01 -20.04 -3.10
CA GLU A 260 1.34 -20.65 -4.24
C GLU A 260 0.26 -19.70 -4.75
N ALA A 261 0.42 -19.21 -5.98
CA ALA A 261 -0.51 -18.29 -6.60
C ALA A 261 -1.07 -18.83 -7.91
N SER A 262 -2.38 -18.63 -8.11
CA SER A 262 -2.98 -18.77 -9.44
C SER A 262 -2.31 -17.79 -10.41
N ARG A 263 -2.42 -18.04 -11.71
CA ARG A 263 -1.79 -17.16 -12.73
C ARG A 263 -2.19 -15.69 -12.57
N GLU A 264 -3.47 -15.42 -12.38
CA GLU A 264 -4.01 -14.06 -12.25
C GLU A 264 -3.53 -13.37 -10.95
N GLN A 265 -3.66 -14.04 -9.80
CA GLN A 265 -3.19 -13.51 -8.52
C GLN A 265 -1.66 -13.38 -8.49
N GLY A 266 -0.94 -14.26 -9.19
CA GLY A 266 0.51 -14.26 -9.31
C GLY A 266 1.04 -13.04 -10.08
N GLU A 267 0.35 -12.63 -11.15
CA GLU A 267 0.66 -11.39 -11.88
C GLU A 267 0.43 -10.13 -11.03
N ILE A 268 -0.66 -10.09 -10.27
CA ILE A 268 -0.96 -8.99 -9.32
C ILE A 268 0.12 -8.93 -8.22
N LEU A 269 0.40 -10.08 -7.59
CA LEU A 269 1.36 -10.17 -6.50
C LEU A 269 2.77 -9.79 -6.98
N TYR A 270 3.15 -10.22 -8.19
CA TYR A 270 4.42 -9.85 -8.82
C TYR A 270 4.58 -8.32 -8.90
N GLY A 271 3.60 -7.61 -9.46
CA GLY A 271 3.65 -6.14 -9.58
C GLY A 271 3.76 -5.45 -8.23
N TRP A 272 3.01 -5.91 -7.23
CA TRP A 272 3.14 -5.39 -5.86
C TRP A 272 4.51 -5.64 -5.23
N MET A 273 5.11 -6.80 -5.49
CA MET A 273 6.45 -7.11 -4.95
C MET A 273 7.53 -6.27 -5.63
N GLU A 274 7.40 -5.96 -6.92
CA GLU A 274 8.28 -5.00 -7.61
C GLU A 274 8.23 -3.61 -6.94
N GLU A 275 7.01 -3.08 -6.73
CA GLU A 275 6.84 -1.77 -6.09
C GLU A 275 7.39 -1.72 -4.66
N VAL A 276 7.06 -2.75 -3.86
CA VAL A 276 7.54 -2.83 -2.48
C VAL A 276 9.06 -2.98 -2.46
N CYS A 277 9.65 -3.82 -3.32
CA CYS A 277 11.10 -4.00 -3.42
C CYS A 277 11.80 -2.68 -3.77
N ALA A 278 11.29 -1.97 -4.79
CA ALA A 278 11.83 -0.68 -5.23
C ALA A 278 11.79 0.37 -4.10
N TYR A 279 10.65 0.53 -3.43
CA TYR A 279 10.51 1.42 -2.28
C TYR A 279 11.49 1.07 -1.15
N ARG A 280 11.58 -0.22 -0.81
CA ARG A 280 12.41 -0.72 0.29
C ARG A 280 13.90 -0.48 0.04
N LEU A 281 14.37 -0.74 -1.18
CA LEU A 281 15.75 -0.44 -1.61
C LEU A 281 16.02 1.07 -1.55
N HIS A 282 15.10 1.89 -2.06
CA HIS A 282 15.24 3.34 -2.04
C HIS A 282 15.38 3.88 -0.60
N VAL A 283 14.42 3.58 0.28
CA VAL A 283 14.42 4.04 1.68
C VAL A 283 15.65 3.55 2.44
N TYR A 284 16.13 2.34 2.16
CA TYR A 284 17.35 1.83 2.79
C TYR A 284 18.55 2.73 2.50
N PHE A 285 18.80 3.05 1.23
CA PHE A 285 19.94 3.86 0.85
C PHE A 285 19.75 5.34 1.15
N GLU A 286 18.54 5.88 1.06
CA GLU A 286 18.19 7.23 1.53
C GLU A 286 18.64 7.42 2.99
N ARG A 287 18.21 6.53 3.89
CA ARG A 287 18.55 6.58 5.32
C ARG A 287 20.04 6.45 5.60
N LYS A 288 20.79 5.75 4.75
CA LYS A 288 22.23 5.57 4.90
C LYS A 288 23.00 6.77 4.36
N GLY A 289 22.55 7.36 3.25
CA GLY A 289 23.09 8.60 2.71
C GLY A 289 22.94 9.77 3.69
N LEU A 290 21.77 9.91 4.33
CA LEU A 290 21.50 10.90 5.37
C LEU A 290 22.37 10.75 6.64
N ARG A 291 23.07 9.62 6.81
CA ARG A 291 24.00 9.40 7.95
C ARG A 291 25.46 9.71 7.60
N ILE A 292 25.75 9.96 6.33
CA ILE A 292 27.11 10.15 5.81
C ILE A 292 27.35 11.62 5.40
N GLY A 293 26.29 12.41 5.20
CA GLY A 293 26.34 13.87 5.09
C GLY A 293 26.18 14.54 6.45
#